data_AF-A0A4Y2WCX0-F1
#
_entry.id   AF-A0A4Y2WCX0-F1
#
_cell.length_a   1.000
_cell.length_b   1.000
_cell.length_c   1.000
_cell.angle_alpha   90.00
_cell.angle_beta   90.00
_cell.angle_gamma   90.00
#
_symmetry.space_group_name_H-M   'P 1'
#
loop_
_entity.id
_entity.type
_entity.pdbx_description
1 polymer ?
#
loop_
_entity_poly.entity_id
_entity_poly.type
_entity_poly.pdbx_seq_one_letter_code
_entity_poly.pdbx_strand_id
1 'polypeptide(L)'
;MDSSRSAQTAVTQFLCAEGKHASQIYLWMKEVYGEQCLTQCTIFRWCQRYEVGRLNIKNNVTNSATISAVDEFIRQNRRITTREIAVELCIR
;
A
#
# COMPACT_ATOMS: atom_id res chain seq x y z
N MET A 1 1.75 28.38 -4.63
CA MET A 1 1.51 26.92 -4.59
C MET A 1 0.28 26.69 -3.73
N ASP A 2 -0.66 25.82 -4.12
CA ASP A 2 -1.79 25.51 -3.24
C ASP A 2 -1.27 24.86 -1.96
N SER A 3 -1.45 25.54 -0.82
CA SER A 3 -0.95 25.10 0.48
C SER A 3 -2.00 24.29 1.27
N SER A 4 -3.11 23.92 0.63
CA SER A 4 -4.13 23.07 1.23
C SER A 4 -3.53 21.78 1.80
N ARG A 5 -4.08 21.28 2.91
CA ARG A 5 -3.63 20.00 3.50
C ARG A 5 -3.75 18.86 2.49
N SER A 6 -4.77 18.89 1.63
CA SER A 6 -4.96 17.93 0.54
C SER A 6 -3.79 17.95 -0.44
N ALA A 7 -3.36 19.15 -0.89
CA ALA A 7 -2.23 19.29 -1.80
C ALA A 7 -0.93 18.78 -1.17
N GLN A 8 -0.65 19.18 0.07
CA GLN A 8 0.54 18.73 0.81
C GLN A 8 0.54 17.21 1.04
N THR A 9 -0.61 16.61 1.32
CA THR A 9 -0.74 15.16 1.49
C THR A 9 -0.52 14.42 0.17
N ALA A 10 -1.07 14.93 -0.94
CA ALA A 10 -0.85 14.35 -2.27
C ALA A 10 0.62 14.40 -2.70
N VAL A 11 1.31 15.51 -2.44
CA VAL A 11 2.75 15.63 -2.69
C VAL A 11 3.56 14.67 -1.81
N THR A 12 3.20 14.57 -0.53
CA THR A 12 3.82 13.60 0.39
C THR A 12 3.65 12.17 -0.13
N GLN A 13 2.44 11.80 -0.58
CA GLN A 13 2.16 10.48 -1.13
C GLN A 13 2.99 10.18 -2.39
N PHE A 14 3.11 11.15 -3.30
CA PHE A 14 3.93 11.02 -4.50
C PHE A 14 5.40 10.76 -4.14
N LEU A 15 5.96 11.52 -3.19
CA LEU A 15 7.35 11.38 -2.79
C LEU A 15 7.62 10.08 -2.00
N CYS A 16 6.70 9.63 -1.14
CA CYS A 16 6.84 8.30 -0.51
C CYS A 16 6.75 7.19 -1.58
N ALA A 17 5.97 7.38 -2.67
CA ALA A 17 5.86 6.41 -3.77
C ALA A 17 7.12 6.33 -4.64
N GLU A 18 7.85 7.44 -4.81
CA GLU A 18 9.19 7.47 -5.43
C GLU A 18 10.26 6.76 -4.56
N GLY A 19 9.94 6.39 -3.31
CA GLY A 19 10.87 5.72 -2.40
C GLY A 19 11.83 6.67 -1.68
N LYS A 20 11.52 7.97 -1.62
CA LYS A 20 12.31 8.93 -0.83
C LYS A 20 12.11 8.71 0.67
N HIS A 21 13.16 8.93 1.45
CA HIS A 21 13.08 8.77 2.89
C HIS A 21 12.25 9.90 3.53
N ALA A 22 11.47 9.60 4.56
CA ALA A 22 10.56 10.57 5.19
C ALA A 22 11.26 11.85 5.69
N SER A 23 12.53 11.76 6.11
CA SER A 23 13.32 12.95 6.48
C SER A 23 13.64 13.86 5.28
N GLN A 24 13.94 13.28 4.12
CA GLN A 24 14.19 14.03 2.88
C GLN A 24 12.89 14.70 2.39
N ILE A 25 11.78 13.98 2.51
CA ILE A 25 10.45 14.50 2.17
C ILE A 25 10.10 15.70 3.04
N TYR A 26 10.36 15.64 4.35
CA TYR A 26 10.12 16.76 5.25
C TYR A 26 10.96 18.00 4.89
N LEU A 27 12.25 17.82 4.59
CA LEU A 27 13.12 18.94 4.21
C LEU A 27 12.62 19.63 2.93
N TRP A 28 12.23 18.83 1.93
CA TRP A 28 11.70 19.35 0.67
C TRP A 28 10.34 20.03 0.86
N MET A 29 9.45 19.44 1.65
CA MET A 29 8.16 20.03 2.01
C MET A 29 8.33 21.35 2.77
N LYS A 30 9.32 21.45 3.66
CA LYS A 30 9.62 22.68 4.40
C LYS A 30 10.18 23.78 3.49
N GLU A 31 10.98 23.42 2.49
CA GLU A 31 11.49 24.36 1.49
C GLU A 31 10.36 24.92 0.60
N VAL A 32 9.40 24.06 0.22
CA VAL A 32 8.29 24.43 -0.69
C VAL A 32 7.15 25.17 0.02
N TYR A 33 6.73 24.70 1.20
CA TYR A 33 5.56 25.21 1.92
C TYR A 33 5.92 26.11 3.11
N GLY A 34 7.20 26.21 3.48
CA GLY A 34 7.66 27.08 4.56
C GLY A 34 6.98 26.78 5.88
N GLU A 35 6.46 27.83 6.54
CA GLU A 35 5.72 27.71 7.81
C GLU A 35 4.39 26.97 7.68
N GLN A 36 3.81 26.90 6.48
CA GLN A 36 2.56 26.21 6.23
C GLN A 36 2.76 24.69 6.04
N CYS A 37 4.01 24.22 6.05
CA CYS A 37 4.34 22.80 5.92
C CYS A 37 3.69 21.96 7.03
N LEU A 38 3.16 20.80 6.64
CA LEU A 38 2.75 19.77 7.59
C LEU A 38 3.88 19.41 8.55
N THR A 39 3.52 19.11 9.79
CA THR A 39 4.50 18.75 10.82
C THR A 39 5.28 17.49 10.42
N GLN A 40 6.54 17.40 10.84
CA GLN A 40 7.40 16.25 10.60
C GLN A 40 6.75 14.94 11.05
N CYS A 41 6.10 14.95 12.22
CA CYS A 41 5.36 13.80 12.76
C CYS A 41 4.22 13.35 11.83
N THR A 42 3.47 14.30 11.24
CA THR A 42 2.39 13.99 10.31
C THR A 42 2.92 13.31 9.04
N ILE A 43 4.01 13.83 8.47
CA ILE A 43 4.65 13.28 7.25
C ILE A 43 5.21 11.89 7.51
N PHE A 44 5.93 11.69 8.62
CA PHE A 44 6.47 10.37 8.99
C PHE A 44 5.37 9.33 9.17
N ARG A 45 4.30 9.68 9.88
CA ARG A 45 3.18 8.77 10.12
C ARG A 45 2.47 8.41 8.82
N TRP A 46 2.41 9.35 7.86
CA TRP A 46 1.86 9.11 6.53
C TRP A 46 2.73 8.17 5.69
N CYS A 47 4.05 8.43 5.57
CA CYS A 47 4.92 7.53 4.80
C CYS A 47 4.94 6.11 5.40
N GLN A 48 4.99 5.96 6.73
CA GLN A 48 4.90 4.64 7.36
C GLN A 48 3.59 3.91 7.01
N ARG A 49 2.44 4.60 7.10
CA ARG A 49 1.14 4.00 6.71
C ARG A 49 1.10 3.63 5.25
N TYR A 50 1.66 4.46 4.38
CA TYR A 50 1.74 4.19 2.95
C TYR A 50 2.62 2.98 2.65
N GLU A 51 3.80 2.88 3.27
CA GLU A 51 4.70 1.72 3.14
C GLU A 51 4.04 0.43 3.66
N VAL A 52 3.42 0.47 4.84
CA VAL A 52 2.69 -0.68 5.40
C VAL A 52 1.50 -1.07 4.51
N GLY A 53 0.74 -0.09 4.00
CA GLY A 53 -0.34 -0.35 3.04
C GLY A 53 0.18 -0.97 1.73
N ARG A 54 1.33 -0.51 1.23
CA ARG A 54 2.00 -1.05 0.05
C ARG A 54 2.50 -2.48 0.28
N LEU A 55 3.06 -2.75 1.46
CA LEU A 55 3.46 -4.10 1.88
C LEU A 55 2.24 -5.01 1.99
N ASN A 56 1.14 -4.53 2.55
CA ASN A 56 -0.10 -5.31 2.63
C ASN A 56 -0.69 -5.63 1.25
N ILE A 57 -0.66 -4.69 0.29
CA ILE A 57 -1.10 -4.97 -1.09
C ILE A 57 -0.16 -5.97 -1.76
N LYS A 58 1.16 -5.83 -1.57
CA LYS A 58 2.15 -6.79 -2.11
C LYS A 58 2.00 -8.19 -1.49
N ASN A 59 1.66 -8.27 -0.20
CA ASN A 59 1.48 -9.52 0.52
C ASN A 59 0.09 -10.14 0.28
N ASN A 60 -0.96 -9.35 0.00
CA ASN A 60 -2.28 -9.85 -0.39
C ASN A 60 -2.33 -10.37 -1.84
N VAL A 61 -1.45 -9.88 -2.71
CA VAL A 61 -1.39 -10.34 -4.10
C VAL A 61 -0.79 -11.75 -4.24
N THR A 62 -0.10 -12.28 -3.23
CA THR A 62 0.64 -13.53 -3.43
C THR A 62 0.90 -14.28 -2.13
N ASN A 63 -0.13 -14.91 -1.56
CA ASN A 63 0.12 -16.28 -1.10
C ASN A 63 0.25 -17.12 -2.38
N SER A 64 1.42 -17.15 -2.99
CA SER A 64 1.69 -18.00 -4.17
C SER A 64 1.28 -19.46 -3.92
N ALA A 65 1.34 -19.88 -2.65
CA ALA A 65 0.80 -21.14 -2.16
C ALA A 65 -0.71 -21.28 -2.36
N THR A 66 -1.52 -20.27 -2.03
CA THR A 66 -2.98 -20.34 -2.23
C THR A 66 -3.33 -20.26 -3.72
N ILE A 67 -2.62 -19.45 -4.50
CA ILE A 67 -2.81 -19.39 -5.97
C ILE A 67 -2.47 -20.73 -6.62
N SER A 68 -1.36 -21.37 -6.21
CA SER A 68 -0.97 -22.68 -6.74
C SER A 68 -1.96 -23.76 -6.34
N ALA A 69 -2.47 -23.73 -5.11
CA ALA A 69 -3.49 -24.68 -4.65
C ALA A 69 -4.81 -24.52 -5.44
N VAL A 70 -5.27 -23.28 -5.69
CA VAL A 70 -6.44 -23.03 -6.56
C VAL A 70 -6.21 -23.56 -7.98
N ASP A 71 -5.03 -23.32 -8.56
CA ASP A 71 -4.69 -23.79 -9.92
C ASP A 71 -4.66 -25.33 -10.00
N GLU A 72 -4.13 -25.98 -8.97
CA GLU A 72 -4.18 -27.45 -8.84
C GLU A 72 -5.61 -27.98 -8.77
N PHE A 73 -6.49 -27.35 -7.99
CA PHE A 73 -7.91 -27.72 -7.91
C PHE A 73 -8.63 -27.61 -9.26
N ILE A 74 -8.33 -26.57 -10.05
CA ILE A 74 -8.91 -26.39 -11.39
C ILE A 74 -8.40 -27.48 -12.35
N ARG A 75 -7.13 -27.87 -12.24
CA ARG A 75 -6.53 -28.93 -13.06
C ARG A 75 -7.09 -30.32 -12.72
N GLN A 76 -7.33 -30.60 -11.44
CA GLN A 76 -7.90 -31.87 -10.99
C GLN A 76 -9.40 -31.95 -11.25
N ASN A 77 -10.13 -30.85 -11.06
CA ASN A 77 -11.60 -30.81 -11.18
C ASN A 77 -12.07 -29.60 -11.98
N ARG A 78 -12.30 -29.80 -13.29
CA ARG A 78 -12.78 -28.74 -14.19
C ARG A 78 -14.20 -28.21 -13.88
N ARG A 79 -14.97 -28.88 -13.03
CA ARG A 79 -16.33 -28.47 -12.61
C ARG A 79 -16.40 -27.99 -11.16
N ILE A 80 -15.26 -27.73 -10.53
CA ILE A 80 -15.23 -27.28 -9.14
C ILE A 80 -15.89 -25.92 -8.99
N THR A 81 -16.67 -25.76 -7.92
CA THR A 81 -17.35 -24.51 -7.61
C THR A 81 -16.53 -23.65 -6.65
N THR A 82 -16.72 -22.33 -6.69
CA THR A 82 -16.02 -21.39 -5.81
C THR A 82 -16.24 -21.70 -4.32
N ARG A 83 -17.40 -22.29 -3.96
CA ARG A 83 -17.73 -22.67 -2.59
C ARG A 83 -16.90 -23.86 -2.11
N GLU A 84 -16.69 -24.85 -2.97
CA GLU A 84 -15.82 -26.00 -2.66
C GLU A 84 -14.37 -25.57 -2.49
N ILE A 85 -13.88 -24.68 -3.37
CA ILE A 85 -12.54 -24.08 -3.24
C ILE A 85 -12.40 -23.32 -1.91
N ALA A 86 -13.39 -22.51 -1.53
CA ALA A 86 -13.34 -21.72 -0.30
C ALA A 86 -13.32 -22.60 0.97
N VAL A 87 -14.09 -23.69 0.96
CA VAL A 87 -14.11 -24.69 2.05
C VAL A 87 -12.75 -25.39 2.16
N GLU A 88 -12.23 -25.88 1.04
CA GLU A 88 -11.00 -26.67 0.99
C GLU A 88 -9.77 -25.84 1.34
N LEU A 89 -9.73 -24.57 0.91
CA LEU A 89 -8.66 -23.64 1.23
C LEU A 89 -8.85 -22.91 2.56
N CYS A 90 -9.94 -23.19 3.30
CA CYS A 90 -10.32 -22.49 4.52
C CYS A 90 -10.25 -20.96 4.38
N ILE A 91 -10.61 -20.44 3.20
CA ILE A 91 -10.67 -19.01 2.94
C ILE A 91 -12.05 -18.54 3.41
N ARG A 92 -12.05 -17.71 4.45
CA ARG A 92 -13.28 -17.20 5.08
C ARG A 92 -13.93 -16.09 4.26
#